data_AF-A0A924FF03-F1
#
_entry.id   AF-A0A924FF03-F1
#
_cell.length_a   1.000
_cell.length_b   1.000
_cell.length_c   1.000
_cell.angle_alpha   90.00
_cell.angle_beta   90.00
_cell.angle_gamma   90.00
#
_symmetry.space_group_name_H-M   'P 1'
#
loop_
_entity.id
_entity.type
_entity.pdbx_description
1 polymer ?
#
loop_
_entity_poly.entity_id
_entity_poly.type
_entity_poly.pdbx_seq_one_letter_code
_entity_poly.pdbx_strand_id
1 'polypeptide(L)'
;MNALGNLYYSPSPNSSARKLPVVSYYLSVAWLEHILHWPVAFVVIPLFAFCNTSIHFDPATLGQLTDPLAMGIMAGLLLGKPIGIVLLCYGAVQLGWAALPAGVHWRQLIGVSILAGIGFTMSIFITLLAFAGQPALQDGAKVTILLASLAAGLLGYFLLRQSADVLENEPARATSTTRNTRPDVLNGDDTGVAGVADIDERVARL
;
A
#
# COMPACT_ATOMS: atom_id res chain seq x y z
N MET A 1 -22.40 -5.19 19.12
CA MET A 1 -21.17 -4.58 19.68
C MET A 1 -20.27 -5.71 20.19
N ASN A 2 -19.01 -5.70 19.76
CA ASN A 2 -17.86 -6.52 20.20
C ASN A 2 -17.75 -7.98 19.75
N ALA A 3 -17.13 -8.16 18.58
CA ALA A 3 -16.52 -9.43 18.15
C ALA A 3 -15.14 -9.22 17.46
N LEU A 4 -14.43 -8.12 17.76
CA LEU A 4 -13.13 -7.79 17.13
C LEU A 4 -12.02 -7.49 18.16
N GLY A 5 -11.95 -8.28 19.23
CA GLY A 5 -10.92 -8.10 20.27
C GLY A 5 -9.96 -9.28 20.48
N ASN A 6 -10.14 -10.40 19.78
CA ASN A 6 -9.62 -11.70 20.24
C ASN A 6 -8.55 -12.36 19.35
N LEU A 7 -7.83 -11.60 18.51
CA LEU A 7 -6.89 -12.17 17.53
C LEU A 7 -5.41 -11.77 17.69
N TYR A 8 -5.03 -11.09 18.78
CA TYR A 8 -3.63 -10.68 18.99
C TYR A 8 -2.99 -11.15 20.31
N TYR A 9 -3.67 -11.98 21.10
CA TYR A 9 -3.12 -12.44 22.38
C TYR A 9 -3.49 -13.91 22.65
N SER A 10 -2.61 -14.83 22.26
CA SER A 10 -2.57 -16.17 22.87
C SER A 10 -1.22 -16.31 23.56
N PRO A 11 -1.11 -16.04 24.87
CA PRO A 11 0.10 -16.33 25.62
C PRO A 11 0.18 -17.85 25.82
N SER A 12 1.27 -18.45 25.36
CA SER A 12 1.62 -19.86 25.60
C SER A 12 1.54 -20.18 27.11
N PRO A 13 0.87 -21.26 27.54
CA PRO A 13 0.53 -21.51 28.94
C PRO A 13 1.65 -22.12 29.78
N ASN A 14 2.91 -22.13 29.31
CA ASN A 14 4.02 -22.60 30.13
C ASN A 14 5.36 -21.99 29.69
N SER A 15 5.81 -20.94 30.37
CA SER A 15 7.24 -20.70 30.55
C SER A 15 7.47 -19.84 31.77
N SER A 16 7.95 -20.50 32.83
CA SER A 16 8.42 -19.91 34.08
C SER A 16 9.22 -18.63 33.87
N ALA A 17 8.67 -17.55 34.43
CA ALA A 17 9.33 -16.36 34.97
C ALA A 17 10.82 -16.16 34.60
N ARG A 18 11.07 -15.56 33.44
CA ARG A 18 12.16 -14.58 33.27
C ARG A 18 11.57 -13.38 32.55
N LYS A 19 11.00 -12.44 33.32
CA LYS A 19 10.37 -11.22 32.79
C LYS A 19 11.43 -10.35 32.12
N LEU A 20 11.46 -10.38 30.79
CA LEU A 20 12.40 -9.63 29.98
C LEU A 20 11.92 -8.16 29.82
N PRO A 21 12.81 -7.16 29.93
CA PRO A 21 12.47 -5.72 29.81
C PRO A 21 12.01 -5.28 28.41
N VAL A 22 12.13 -6.14 27.39
CA VAL A 22 11.82 -5.83 25.98
C VAL A 22 10.34 -5.57 25.73
N VAL A 23 9.42 -6.29 26.38
CA VAL A 23 7.97 -6.11 26.19
C VAL A 23 7.51 -4.74 26.69
N SER A 24 8.15 -4.21 27.74
CA SER A 24 7.88 -2.86 28.23
C SER A 24 8.25 -1.78 27.21
N TYR A 25 9.30 -2.01 26.42
CA TYR A 25 9.82 -1.02 25.46
C TYR A 25 8.92 -0.90 24.22
N TYR A 26 8.45 -2.03 23.67
CA TYR A 26 7.49 -2.02 22.55
C TYR A 26 6.18 -1.34 22.94
N LEU A 27 5.73 -1.55 24.18
CA LEU A 27 4.55 -0.87 24.71
C LEU A 27 4.79 0.65 24.72
N SER A 28 5.92 1.12 25.28
CA SER A 28 6.24 2.56 25.36
C SER A 28 6.35 3.24 23.98
N VAL A 29 6.95 2.61 22.98
CA VAL A 29 7.05 3.19 21.63
C VAL A 29 5.69 3.23 20.94
N ALA A 30 4.90 2.15 21.03
CA ALA A 30 3.55 2.12 20.47
C ALA A 30 2.62 3.15 21.12
N TRP A 31 2.73 3.34 22.45
CA TRP A 31 2.02 4.41 23.16
C TRP A 31 2.43 5.79 22.66
N LEU A 32 3.74 6.04 22.50
CA LEU A 32 4.24 7.31 22.00
C LEU A 32 3.78 7.59 20.56
N GLU A 33 3.83 6.59 19.69
CA GLU A 33 3.33 6.68 18.31
C GLU A 33 1.84 7.02 18.29
N HIS A 34 1.03 6.33 19.12
CA HIS A 34 -0.41 6.58 19.16
C HIS A 34 -0.74 8.00 19.65
N ILE A 35 -0.01 8.49 20.66
CA ILE A 35 -0.17 9.85 21.18
C ILE A 35 0.27 10.89 20.14
N LEU A 36 1.34 10.63 19.39
CA LEU A 36 1.92 11.61 18.46
C LEU A 36 1.23 11.61 17.09
N HIS A 37 0.67 10.48 16.66
CA HIS A 37 0.00 10.36 15.37
C HIS A 37 -1.18 11.36 15.25
N TRP A 38 -1.98 11.52 16.29
CA TRP A 38 -3.16 12.40 16.24
C TRP A 38 -2.79 13.89 16.11
N PRO A 39 -1.95 14.48 16.96
CA PRO A 39 -1.51 15.87 16.79
C PRO A 39 -0.78 16.10 15.47
N VAL A 40 0.04 15.15 15.02
CA VAL A 40 0.80 15.30 13.78
C VAL A 40 -0.14 15.33 12.58
N ALA A 41 -1.07 14.38 12.49
CA ALA A 41 -2.00 14.29 11.37
C ALA A 41 -2.97 15.48 11.29
N PHE A 42 -3.47 15.97 12.44
CA PHE A 42 -4.52 17.00 12.48
C PHE A 42 -4.03 18.44 12.66
N VAL A 43 -2.84 18.64 13.25
CA VAL A 43 -2.31 19.99 13.51
C VAL A 43 -1.04 20.24 12.71
N VAL A 44 -0.03 19.38 12.87
CA VAL A 44 1.31 19.63 12.30
C VAL A 44 1.28 19.60 10.77
N ILE A 45 0.71 18.54 10.17
CA ILE A 45 0.66 18.39 8.71
C ILE A 45 -0.17 19.49 8.03
N PRO A 46 -1.40 19.81 8.49
CA PRO A 46 -2.19 20.90 7.91
C PRO A 46 -1.53 22.27 8.09
N LEU A 47 -0.95 22.55 9.26
CA LEU A 47 -0.25 23.81 9.51
C LEU A 47 1.01 23.93 8.64
N PHE A 48 1.81 22.86 8.55
CA PHE A 48 2.99 22.81 7.70
C PHE A 48 2.62 23.07 6.24
N ALA A 49 1.59 22.39 5.75
CA ALA A 49 1.09 22.61 4.41
C ALA A 49 0.70 24.07 4.20
N PHE A 50 -0.17 24.61 5.05
CA PHE A 50 -0.66 25.99 4.96
C PHE A 50 0.46 27.03 4.95
N CYS A 51 1.43 26.93 5.87
CA CYS A 51 2.55 27.86 5.96
C CYS A 51 3.49 27.80 4.75
N ASN A 52 3.65 26.64 4.13
CA ASN A 52 4.60 26.46 3.03
C ASN A 52 3.95 26.55 1.64
N THR A 53 2.63 26.39 1.54
CA THR A 53 1.87 26.59 0.30
C THR A 53 1.33 28.01 0.14
N SER A 54 1.77 28.97 0.96
CA SER A 54 1.49 30.39 0.73
C SER A 54 2.20 30.85 -0.55
N ILE A 55 1.55 30.62 -1.69
CA ILE A 55 2.09 30.85 -3.03
C ILE A 55 1.59 32.22 -3.50
N HIS A 56 2.53 33.05 -3.96
CA HIS A 56 2.19 34.27 -4.67
C HIS A 56 1.80 33.91 -6.11
N PHE A 57 0.52 34.02 -6.43
CA PHE A 57 0.02 33.81 -7.79
C PHE A 57 0.33 35.03 -8.66
N ASP A 58 1.54 35.04 -9.23
CA ASP A 58 1.94 35.99 -10.27
C ASP A 58 1.85 35.28 -11.64
N PRO A 59 1.36 35.90 -12.72
CA PRO A 59 1.50 35.39 -14.08
C PRO A 59 2.89 34.82 -14.42
N ALA A 60 3.96 35.38 -13.84
CA ALA A 60 5.32 34.86 -13.99
C ALA A 60 5.48 33.42 -13.44
N THR A 61 4.81 33.07 -12.33
CA THR A 61 4.86 31.72 -11.74
C THR A 61 4.16 30.67 -12.61
N LEU A 62 3.15 31.05 -13.40
CA LEU A 62 2.52 30.14 -14.36
C LEU A 62 3.43 29.85 -15.54
N GLY A 63 4.26 30.80 -15.97
CA GLY A 63 5.30 30.58 -16.98
C GLY A 63 6.35 29.54 -16.55
N GLN A 64 6.66 29.51 -15.25
CA GLN A 64 7.63 28.56 -14.67
C GLN A 64 7.15 27.11 -14.68
N LEU A 65 5.87 26.83 -14.95
CA LEU A 65 5.37 25.46 -15.10
C LEU A 65 6.00 24.74 -16.29
N THR A 66 6.45 25.49 -17.30
CA THR A 66 7.18 24.94 -18.46
C THR A 66 8.68 24.86 -18.25
N ASP A 67 9.20 25.32 -17.11
CA ASP A 67 10.62 25.21 -16.82
C ASP A 67 11.04 23.74 -16.67
N PRO A 68 12.30 23.41 -17.01
CA PRO A 68 12.84 22.07 -16.85
C PRO A 68 12.70 21.52 -15.42
N LEU A 69 12.78 22.40 -14.41
CA LEU A 69 12.57 22.05 -13.01
C LEU A 69 11.15 21.55 -12.75
N ALA A 70 10.14 22.31 -13.18
CA ALA A 70 8.74 21.96 -13.02
C ALA A 70 8.41 20.66 -13.78
N MET A 71 8.87 20.54 -15.02
CA MET A 71 8.69 19.33 -15.82
C MET A 71 9.35 18.11 -15.18
N GLY A 72 10.55 18.26 -14.61
CA GLY A 72 11.25 17.21 -13.89
C GLY A 72 10.51 16.76 -12.63
N ILE A 73 9.99 17.70 -11.83
CA ILE A 73 9.17 17.40 -10.65
C ILE A 73 7.88 16.67 -11.05
N MET A 74 7.17 17.20 -12.06
CA MET A 74 5.92 16.63 -12.56
C MET A 74 6.14 15.19 -13.04
N ALA A 75 7.14 14.96 -13.91
CA ALA A 75 7.47 13.64 -14.41
C ALA A 75 7.96 12.69 -13.31
N GLY A 76 8.77 13.19 -12.36
CA GLY A 76 9.26 12.39 -11.24
C GLY A 76 8.13 11.88 -10.33
N LEU A 77 7.14 12.72 -10.04
CA LEU A 77 5.99 12.36 -9.21
C LEU A 77 4.96 11.50 -9.96
N LEU A 78 4.59 11.86 -11.19
CA LEU A 78 3.57 11.14 -11.95
C LEU A 78 4.06 9.85 -12.62
N LEU A 79 5.31 9.81 -13.07
CA LEU A 79 5.85 8.67 -13.81
C LEU A 79 6.95 7.96 -13.03
N GLY A 80 7.88 8.71 -12.43
CA GLY A 80 9.01 8.14 -11.70
C GLY A 80 8.57 7.24 -10.54
N LYS A 81 7.70 7.74 -9.65
CA LYS A 81 7.22 6.97 -8.50
C LYS A 81 6.41 5.72 -8.92
N PRO A 82 5.40 5.80 -9.82
CA PRO A 82 4.65 4.62 -10.20
C PRO A 82 5.50 3.57 -10.92
N ILE A 83 6.32 4.00 -11.89
CA ILE A 83 7.20 3.08 -12.64
C ILE A 83 8.20 2.42 -11.69
N GLY A 84 8.84 3.18 -10.80
CA GLY A 84 9.80 2.64 -9.85
C GLY A 84 9.19 1.62 -8.89
N ILE A 85 8.00 1.90 -8.35
CA ILE A 85 7.30 0.99 -7.44
C ILE A 85 6.87 -0.28 -8.18
N VAL A 86 6.20 -0.15 -9.33
CA VAL A 86 5.73 -1.31 -10.11
C VAL A 86 6.89 -2.18 -10.55
N LEU A 87 7.98 -1.59 -11.03
CA LEU A 87 9.16 -2.33 -11.48
C LEU A 87 9.82 -3.10 -10.34
N LEU A 88 10.00 -2.45 -9.17
CA LEU A 88 10.59 -3.12 -8.00
C LEU A 88 9.69 -4.21 -7.45
N CYS A 89 8.38 -3.98 -7.37
CA CYS A 89 7.42 -5.01 -6.96
C CYS A 89 7.40 -6.18 -7.95
N TYR A 90 7.40 -5.91 -9.24
CA TYR A 90 7.45 -6.93 -10.29
C TYR A 90 8.73 -7.76 -10.20
N GLY A 91 9.89 -7.11 -10.07
CA GLY A 91 11.16 -7.79 -9.85
C GLY A 91 11.15 -8.66 -8.60
N ALA A 92 10.73 -8.12 -7.46
CA ALA A 92 10.69 -8.86 -6.19
C ALA A 92 9.78 -10.10 -6.26
N VAL A 93 8.67 -10.03 -7.00
CA VAL A 93 7.78 -11.18 -7.21
C VAL A 93 8.40 -12.20 -8.17
N GLN A 94 9.01 -11.74 -9.27
CA GLN A 94 9.63 -12.64 -10.24
C GLN A 94 10.85 -13.38 -9.68
N LEU A 95 11.60 -12.74 -8.77
CA LEU A 95 12.72 -13.34 -8.05
C LEU A 95 12.29 -14.22 -6.85
N GLY A 96 10.99 -14.28 -6.53
CA GLY A 96 10.47 -15.04 -5.40
C GLY A 96 10.78 -14.44 -4.02
N TRP A 97 11.22 -13.18 -3.95
CA TRP A 97 11.49 -12.47 -2.69
C TRP A 97 10.21 -11.99 -2.01
N ALA A 98 9.14 -11.78 -2.78
CA ALA A 98 7.84 -11.36 -2.29
C ALA A 98 6.72 -12.08 -3.05
N ALA A 99 5.54 -12.16 -2.43
CA ALA A 99 4.32 -12.63 -3.07
C ALA A 99 3.22 -11.58 -2.91
N LEU A 100 2.32 -11.46 -3.90
CA LEU A 100 1.15 -10.60 -3.76
C LEU A 100 0.23 -11.17 -2.67
N PRO A 101 -0.27 -10.35 -1.72
CA PRO A 101 -1.25 -10.79 -0.73
C PRO A 101 -2.53 -11.33 -1.38
N ALA A 102 -3.20 -12.25 -0.69
CA ALA A 102 -4.47 -12.81 -1.17
C ALA A 102 -5.52 -11.71 -1.43
N GLY A 103 -6.11 -11.72 -2.62
CA GLY A 103 -7.12 -10.74 -3.04
C GLY A 103 -6.58 -9.42 -3.59
N VAL A 104 -5.25 -9.24 -3.68
CA VAL A 104 -4.64 -8.08 -4.34
C VAL A 104 -4.29 -8.43 -5.78
N HIS A 105 -4.74 -7.61 -6.73
CA HIS A 105 -4.39 -7.75 -8.15
C HIS A 105 -3.37 -6.70 -8.60
N TRP A 106 -2.65 -7.01 -9.70
CA TRP A 106 -1.70 -6.07 -10.33
C TRP A 106 -2.31 -4.71 -10.68
N ARG A 107 -3.60 -4.65 -11.06
CA ARG A 107 -4.31 -3.38 -11.30
C ARG A 107 -4.41 -2.51 -10.07
N GLN A 108 -4.66 -3.11 -8.90
CA GLN A 108 -4.68 -2.36 -7.63
C GLN A 108 -3.28 -1.90 -7.24
N LEU A 109 -2.26 -2.75 -7.45
CA LEU A 109 -0.87 -2.36 -7.20
C LEU A 109 -0.46 -1.16 -8.04
N ILE A 110 -0.82 -1.15 -9.33
CA ILE A 110 -0.61 0.00 -10.22
C ILE A 110 -1.38 1.23 -9.70
N GLY A 111 -2.66 1.08 -9.33
CA GLY A 111 -3.45 2.17 -8.77
C GLY A 111 -2.85 2.78 -7.50
N VAL A 112 -2.41 1.94 -6.56
CA VAL A 112 -1.71 2.37 -5.33
C VAL A 112 -0.37 3.02 -5.65
N SER A 113 0.37 2.52 -6.65
CA SER A 113 1.64 3.13 -7.07
C SER A 113 1.46 4.56 -7.60
N ILE A 114 0.34 4.84 -8.28
CA ILE A 114 -0.04 6.19 -8.73
C ILE A 114 -0.40 7.08 -7.54
N LEU A 115 -1.17 6.57 -6.57
CA LEU A 115 -1.41 7.30 -5.32
C LEU A 115 -0.14 7.59 -4.54
N ALA A 116 0.86 6.71 -4.57
CA ALA A 116 2.16 6.96 -3.97
C ALA A 116 2.91 8.13 -4.63
N GLY A 117 2.49 8.54 -5.83
CA GLY A 117 2.90 9.78 -6.52
C GLY A 117 2.47 11.08 -5.83
N ILE A 118 1.61 11.03 -4.81
CA ILE A 118 1.23 12.20 -4.01
C ILE A 118 2.43 12.63 -3.15
N GLY A 119 3.20 13.58 -3.67
CA GLY A 119 4.40 14.11 -3.03
C GLY A 119 4.13 15.21 -2.00
N PHE A 120 3.03 15.94 -2.15
CA PHE A 120 2.57 17.09 -1.33
C PHE A 120 3.55 17.59 -0.26
N THR A 121 3.36 17.23 1.02
CA THR A 121 4.13 17.81 2.14
C THR A 121 5.61 17.41 2.12
N MET A 122 5.92 16.15 1.85
CA MET A 122 7.32 15.68 1.82
C MET A 122 8.09 16.28 0.63
N SER A 123 7.48 16.41 -0.54
CA SER A 123 8.11 17.04 -1.70
C SER A 123 8.25 18.55 -1.53
N ILE A 124 7.27 19.22 -0.92
CA ILE A 124 7.40 20.65 -0.58
C ILE A 124 8.55 20.85 0.40
N PHE A 125 8.65 20.01 1.44
CA PHE A 125 9.76 20.08 2.39
C PHE A 125 11.13 19.92 1.71
N ILE A 126 11.27 18.92 0.84
CA ILE A 126 12.51 18.70 0.07
C ILE A 126 12.82 19.90 -0.83
N THR A 127 11.81 20.51 -1.44
CA THR A 127 11.98 21.69 -2.31
C THR A 127 12.51 22.90 -1.54
N LEU A 128 11.99 23.13 -0.34
CA LEU A 128 12.46 24.22 0.54
C LEU A 128 13.94 24.05 0.92
N LEU A 129 14.36 22.80 1.16
CA LEU A 129 15.76 22.48 1.45
C LEU A 129 16.65 22.57 0.21
N ALA A 130 16.17 22.09 -0.94
CA ALA A 130 16.94 22.03 -2.18
C ALA A 130 17.21 23.41 -2.79
N PHE A 131 16.24 24.34 -2.67
CA PHE A 131 16.32 25.68 -3.25
C PHE A 131 16.37 26.77 -2.19
N ALA A 132 16.97 26.49 -1.04
CA ALA A 132 17.14 27.48 0.03
C ALA A 132 17.83 28.75 -0.52
N GLY A 133 17.22 29.92 -0.26
CA GLY A 133 17.70 31.21 -0.75
C GLY A 133 17.23 31.61 -2.16
N GLN A 134 16.43 30.79 -2.84
CA GLN A 134 15.91 31.05 -4.19
C GLN A 134 14.37 31.03 -4.23
N PRO A 135 13.69 32.08 -3.73
CA PRO A 135 12.23 32.06 -3.52
C PRO A 135 11.43 31.85 -4.80
N ALA A 136 11.88 32.42 -5.93
CA ALA A 136 11.20 32.26 -7.21
C ALA A 136 11.11 30.78 -7.66
N LEU A 137 12.20 30.01 -7.50
CA LEU A 137 12.20 28.57 -7.85
C LEU A 137 11.35 27.76 -6.88
N GLN A 138 11.36 28.13 -5.59
CA GLN A 138 10.53 27.45 -4.59
C GLN A 138 9.04 27.59 -4.90
N ASP A 139 8.60 28.78 -5.29
CA ASP A 139 7.19 29.05 -5.56
C ASP A 139 6.69 28.28 -6.79
N GLY A 140 7.44 28.30 -7.91
CA GLY A 140 7.14 27.48 -9.08
C GLY A 140 7.13 25.97 -8.79
N ALA A 141 8.10 25.48 -8.02
CA ALA A 141 8.18 24.08 -7.61
C ALA A 141 7.02 23.66 -6.69
N LYS A 142 6.63 24.48 -5.71
CA LYS A 142 5.46 24.23 -4.85
C LYS A 142 4.19 24.08 -5.69
N VAL A 143 3.92 25.02 -6.60
CA VAL A 143 2.75 24.95 -7.51
C VAL A 143 2.78 23.64 -8.31
N THR A 144 3.94 23.32 -8.87
CA THR A 144 4.11 22.09 -9.65
C THR A 144 3.82 20.84 -8.83
N ILE A 145 4.33 20.76 -7.58
CA ILE A 145 4.08 19.64 -6.67
C ILE A 145 2.59 19.51 -6.34
N LEU A 146 1.90 20.64 -6.13
CA LEU A 146 0.45 20.65 -5.88
C LEU A 146 -0.32 20.09 -7.07
N LEU A 147 -0.03 20.57 -8.28
CA LEU A 147 -0.67 20.11 -9.51
C LEU A 147 -0.37 18.63 -9.77
N ALA A 148 0.88 18.21 -9.59
CA ALA A 148 1.30 16.83 -9.75
C ALA A 148 0.58 15.91 -8.74
N SER A 149 0.52 16.32 -7.47
CA SER A 149 -0.13 15.55 -6.40
C SER A 149 -1.65 15.44 -6.64
N LEU A 150 -2.28 16.51 -7.12
CA LEU A 150 -3.70 16.48 -7.49
C LEU A 150 -3.97 15.53 -8.66
N ALA A 151 -3.14 15.61 -9.72
CA ALA A 151 -3.26 14.73 -10.87
C ALA A 151 -3.04 13.26 -10.49
N ALA A 152 -2.01 12.96 -9.70
CA ALA A 152 -1.74 11.62 -9.18
C ALA A 152 -2.88 11.10 -8.30
N GLY A 153 -3.43 11.94 -7.42
CA GLY A 153 -4.58 11.60 -6.58
C GLY A 153 -5.83 11.28 -7.39
N LEU A 154 -6.17 12.10 -8.38
CA LEU A 154 -7.32 11.87 -9.26
C LEU A 154 -7.13 10.59 -10.10
N LEU A 155 -6.00 10.47 -10.79
CA LEU A 155 -5.72 9.31 -11.63
C LEU A 155 -5.71 8.02 -10.82
N GLY A 156 -5.03 8.01 -9.68
CA GLY A 156 -4.97 6.85 -8.78
C GLY A 156 -6.35 6.48 -8.22
N TYR A 157 -7.14 7.47 -7.81
CA TYR A 157 -8.51 7.25 -7.34
C TYR A 157 -9.40 6.64 -8.42
N PHE A 158 -9.39 7.18 -9.65
CA PHE A 158 -10.20 6.63 -10.75
C PHE A 158 -9.78 5.21 -11.12
N LEU A 159 -8.47 4.93 -11.18
CA LEU A 159 -7.96 3.58 -11.46
C LEU A 159 -8.38 2.59 -10.38
N LEU A 160 -8.24 2.97 -9.11
CA LEU A 160 -8.60 2.11 -7.98
C LEU A 160 -10.09 1.83 -7.93
N ARG A 161 -10.93 2.86 -8.14
CA ARG A 161 -12.38 2.72 -8.19
C ARG A 161 -12.81 1.69 -9.23
N GLN A 162 -12.26 1.77 -10.45
CA GLN A 162 -12.57 0.81 -11.51
C GLN A 162 -12.07 -0.62 -11.22
N SER A 163 -11.00 -0.77 -10.42
CA SER A 163 -10.51 -2.08 -10.01
C SER A 163 -11.23 -2.66 -8.77
N ALA A 164 -11.88 -1.82 -7.95
CA ALA A 164 -12.72 -2.27 -6.85
C ALA A 164 -14.00 -2.96 -7.36
N ASP A 165 -14.60 -2.44 -8.44
CA ASP A 165 -15.78 -3.02 -9.09
C ASP A 165 -15.53 -4.43 -9.66
N VAL A 166 -14.26 -4.81 -9.91
CA VAL A 166 -13.89 -6.13 -10.43
C VAL A 166 -13.99 -7.22 -9.37
N LEU A 167 -13.76 -6.89 -8.09
CA LEU A 167 -13.78 -7.86 -6.99
C LEU A 167 -15.21 -8.28 -6.62
N GLU A 168 -16.19 -7.37 -6.80
CA GLU A 168 -17.60 -7.71 -6.57
C GLU A 168 -18.18 -8.59 -7.70
N ASN A 169 -17.51 -8.63 -8.85
CA ASN A 169 -17.89 -9.41 -10.03
C ASN A 169 -17.14 -10.75 -10.17
N GLU A 170 -16.38 -11.19 -9.16
CA GLU A 170 -16.00 -12.61 -8.98
C GLU A 170 -16.96 -13.30 -7.98
N PRO A 171 -18.19 -13.66 -8.38
CA PRO A 171 -19.02 -14.48 -7.54
C PRO A 171 -18.49 -15.90 -7.59
N ALA A 172 -17.94 -16.41 -6.47
CA ALA A 172 -18.10 -17.80 -6.07
C ALA A 172 -17.92 -18.89 -7.18
N ARG A 173 -16.96 -18.75 -8.10
CA ARG A 173 -16.80 -19.65 -9.26
C ARG A 173 -15.78 -20.78 -9.06
N ALA A 174 -15.49 -21.16 -7.82
CA ALA A 174 -14.64 -22.31 -7.50
C ALA A 174 -15.19 -23.27 -6.41
N THR A 175 -16.48 -23.18 -6.04
CA THR A 175 -17.06 -24.10 -5.02
C THR A 175 -18.43 -24.65 -5.40
N SER A 176 -18.72 -24.84 -6.70
CA SER A 176 -19.97 -25.49 -7.16
C SER A 176 -19.79 -26.76 -7.99
N THR A 177 -18.61 -27.41 -7.92
CA THR A 177 -18.39 -28.78 -8.46
C THR A 177 -18.29 -29.81 -7.33
N THR A 178 -19.18 -29.72 -6.34
CA THR A 178 -19.59 -30.89 -5.54
C THR A 178 -21.07 -30.79 -5.23
N ARG A 179 -21.86 -30.53 -6.28
CA ARG A 179 -23.30 -30.80 -6.24
C ARG A 179 -23.46 -32.30 -6.50
N ASN A 180 -23.67 -33.03 -5.41
CA ASN A 180 -24.40 -34.31 -5.36
C ASN A 180 -23.76 -35.54 -6.03
N THR A 181 -23.16 -36.40 -5.20
CA THR A 181 -23.57 -37.81 -5.10
C THR A 181 -23.38 -38.26 -3.66
N ARG A 182 -24.41 -38.15 -2.83
CA ARG A 182 -24.52 -38.95 -1.60
C ARG A 182 -25.49 -40.09 -1.95
N PRO A 183 -25.01 -41.27 -2.39
CA PRO A 183 -25.85 -42.45 -2.40
C PRO A 183 -25.94 -42.97 -0.96
N ASP A 184 -27.17 -43.26 -0.56
CA ASP A 184 -27.48 -43.97 0.68
C ASP A 184 -26.87 -45.38 0.63
N VAL A 185 -25.66 -45.56 1.17
CA VAL A 185 -25.06 -46.89 1.38
C VAL A 185 -24.21 -46.87 2.65
N LEU A 186 -24.85 -47.08 3.80
CA LEU A 186 -24.19 -47.77 4.92
C LEU A 186 -24.80 -49.15 5.00
N ASN A 187 -24.25 -50.06 4.19
CA ASN A 187 -24.43 -51.49 4.34
C ASN A 187 -23.17 -52.17 3.81
N GLY A 188 -22.53 -52.98 4.65
CA GLY A 188 -21.51 -53.95 4.26
C GLY A 188 -20.08 -53.41 4.14
N ASP A 189 -19.30 -53.68 5.18
CA ASP A 189 -18.07 -54.48 5.15
C ASP A 189 -16.95 -54.23 4.12
N ASP A 190 -15.74 -54.43 4.64
CA ASP A 190 -14.51 -54.86 3.97
C ASP A 190 -13.51 -53.83 3.41
N THR A 191 -12.44 -53.68 4.20
CA THR A 191 -11.03 -53.79 3.82
C THR A 191 -10.48 -53.01 2.61
N GLY A 192 -9.49 -52.17 2.91
CA GLY A 192 -8.30 -52.01 2.07
C GLY A 192 -8.30 -50.83 1.09
N VAL A 193 -7.67 -49.72 1.50
CA VAL A 193 -7.20 -48.69 0.55
C VAL A 193 -5.76 -48.33 0.89
N ALA A 194 -4.84 -49.16 0.42
CA ALA A 194 -3.50 -48.73 0.06
C ALA A 194 -3.55 -48.25 -1.40
N GLY A 195 -3.07 -47.03 -1.68
CA GLY A 195 -2.89 -46.55 -3.06
C GLY A 195 -3.54 -45.21 -3.39
N VAL A 196 -3.15 -44.13 -2.69
CA VAL A 196 -3.28 -42.73 -3.19
C VAL A 196 -2.02 -41.94 -2.83
N ALA A 197 -0.86 -42.59 -2.89
CA ALA A 197 0.44 -42.01 -2.56
C ALA A 197 1.32 -41.69 -3.79
N ASP A 198 0.77 -41.67 -5.01
CA ASP A 198 1.60 -41.74 -6.23
C ASP A 198 1.28 -40.70 -7.31
N ILE A 199 0.70 -39.54 -6.97
CA ILE A 199 0.39 -38.50 -7.98
C ILE A 199 1.06 -37.14 -7.68
N ASP A 200 1.34 -36.79 -6.42
CA ASP A 200 1.94 -35.49 -6.09
C ASP A 200 3.47 -35.42 -6.29
N GLU A 201 4.17 -36.54 -6.46
CA GLU A 201 5.65 -36.57 -6.53
C GLU A 201 6.21 -36.31 -7.95
N ARG A 202 5.35 -36.17 -8.98
CA ARG A 202 5.78 -36.01 -10.39
C ARG A 202 5.76 -34.59 -10.94
N VAL A 203 5.29 -33.59 -10.18
CA VAL A 203 5.27 -32.18 -10.63
C VAL A 203 6.44 -31.36 -10.06
N ALA A 204 7.15 -31.86 -9.04
CA ALA A 204 8.28 -31.16 -8.41
C ALA A 204 9.65 -31.33 -9.13
N ARG A 205 9.67 -31.77 -10.39
CA ARG A 205 10.92 -31.93 -11.18
C ARG A 205 10.80 -31.49 -12.65
N LEU A 206 10.22 -30.31 -12.88
CA LEU A 206 10.44 -29.49 -14.09
C LEU A 206 10.54 -28.03 -13.65
#